data_AF-A0A9E8RUS0-F1
#
_entry.id   AF-A0A9E8RUS0-F1
#
_cell.length_a   1.000
_cell.length_b   1.000
_cell.length_c   1.000
_cell.angle_alpha   90.00
_cell.angle_beta   90.00
_cell.angle_gamma   90.00
#
_symmetry.space_group_name_H-M   'P 1'
#
loop_
_entity.id
_entity.type
_entity.pdbx_description
1 polymer ?
#
loop_
_entity_poly.entity_id
_entity_poly.type
_entity_poly.pdbx_seq_one_letter_code
_entity_poly.pdbx_strand_id
1 'polypeptide(L)'
;MSHNYFIRNLLHIKDKNIIFEENFCVEEKIKGVKSKIFHGILTYQPKACYVCGHVFDHQMIKHGFKTSIIKMPSVSGFNAYLKLKKQRYYGKHCQSTFTLTTDVVAKNCFISNNTKAAIALHATFISCLAGP
;
A
#
# COMPACT_ATOMS: atom_id res chain seq x y z
N MET A 1 8.95 4.22 -21.17
CA MET A 1 8.72 3.87 -19.74
C MET A 1 7.39 4.46 -19.31
N SER A 2 6.54 3.71 -18.58
CA SER A 2 5.21 4.19 -18.22
C SER A 2 5.24 5.15 -17.03
N HIS A 3 4.28 6.09 -16.97
CA HIS A 3 4.05 7.02 -15.86
C HIS A 3 4.07 6.31 -14.49
N ASN A 4 3.47 5.12 -14.44
CA ASN A 4 3.42 4.24 -13.26
C ASN A 4 4.78 3.74 -12.76
N TYR A 5 5.76 3.54 -13.66
CA TYR A 5 7.11 3.14 -13.25
C TYR A 5 7.78 4.27 -12.47
N PHE A 6 7.71 5.50 -12.98
CA PHE A 6 8.35 6.66 -12.35
C PHE A 6 7.76 6.96 -10.98
N ILE A 7 6.43 6.89 -10.84
CA ILE A 7 5.77 7.12 -9.54
C ILE A 7 6.17 6.05 -8.52
N ARG A 8 6.17 4.77 -8.92
CA ARG A 8 6.61 3.68 -8.04
C ARG A 8 8.06 3.85 -7.62
N ASN A 9 8.93 4.24 -8.54
CA ASN A 9 10.34 4.52 -8.22
C ASN A 9 10.47 5.69 -7.25
N LEU A 10 9.76 6.80 -7.49
CA LEU A 10 9.76 7.99 -6.63
C LEU A 10 9.30 7.67 -5.20
N LEU A 11 8.27 6.83 -5.04
CA LEU A 11 7.72 6.44 -3.74
C LEU A 11 8.41 5.21 -3.13
N HIS A 12 9.43 4.67 -3.81
CA HIS A 12 10.12 3.44 -3.44
C HIS A 12 9.17 2.25 -3.21
N ILE A 13 8.20 2.09 -4.12
CA ILE A 13 7.22 1.01 -4.18
C ILE A 13 7.69 -0.03 -5.21
N LYS A 14 7.90 -1.27 -4.77
CA LYS A 14 8.36 -2.37 -5.64
C LYS A 14 7.22 -3.10 -6.33
N ASP A 15 6.05 -3.17 -5.69
CA ASP A 15 4.87 -3.85 -6.23
C ASP A 15 4.41 -3.24 -7.57
N LYS A 16 4.51 -4.04 -8.63
CA LYS A 16 4.13 -3.65 -10.00
C LYS A 16 2.62 -3.62 -10.21
N ASN A 17 1.84 -4.22 -9.31
CA ASN A 17 0.39 -4.31 -9.40
C ASN A 17 -0.31 -3.07 -8.81
N ILE A 18 0.46 -2.13 -8.25
CA ILE A 18 -0.07 -0.83 -7.83
C ILE A 18 -0.01 0.13 -9.01
N ILE A 19 -1.18 0.61 -9.38
CA ILE A 19 -1.40 1.53 -10.49
C ILE A 19 -1.84 2.89 -9.94
N PHE A 20 -1.34 3.95 -10.56
CA PHE A 20 -1.60 5.35 -10.29
C PHE A 20 -2.23 5.97 -11.55
N GLU A 21 -3.31 6.72 -11.34
CA GLU A 21 -4.02 7.48 -12.39
C GLU A 21 -3.43 8.90 -12.52
N GLU A 22 -3.87 9.71 -13.48
CA GLU A 22 -3.28 11.04 -13.75
C GLU A 22 -3.30 11.97 -12.52
N ASN A 23 -4.41 11.99 -11.78
CA ASN A 23 -4.55 12.78 -10.54
C ASN A 23 -4.14 11.98 -9.30
N PHE A 24 -3.02 11.28 -9.37
CA PHE A 24 -2.57 10.42 -8.27
C PHE A 24 -2.14 11.20 -7.03
N CYS A 25 -1.72 12.47 -7.12
CA CYS A 25 -1.20 13.22 -5.98
C CYS A 25 -2.07 14.44 -5.70
N VAL A 26 -2.59 14.54 -4.48
CA VAL A 26 -3.34 15.69 -3.98
C VAL A 26 -2.79 16.14 -2.64
N GLU A 27 -3.03 17.40 -2.30
CA GLU A 27 -2.72 17.94 -0.97
C GLU A 27 -4.01 18.06 -0.16
N GLU A 28 -4.06 17.35 0.96
CA GLU A 28 -5.20 17.35 1.87
C GLU A 28 -4.73 17.58 3.31
N LYS A 29 -5.61 18.11 4.16
CA LYS A 29 -5.34 18.21 5.60
C LYS A 29 -5.76 16.91 6.29
N ILE A 30 -4.80 16.18 6.83
CA ILE A 30 -5.08 15.06 7.73
C ILE A 30 -4.81 15.53 9.15
N LYS A 31 -5.84 15.51 10.01
CA LYS A 31 -5.77 15.99 11.40
C LYS A 31 -5.21 17.42 11.51
N GLY A 32 -5.64 18.30 10.60
CA GLY A 32 -5.21 19.71 10.56
C GLY A 32 -3.86 19.96 9.87
N VAL A 33 -3.06 18.92 9.60
CA VAL A 33 -1.74 19.06 8.97
C VAL A 33 -1.80 18.82 7.47
N LYS A 34 -1.32 19.79 6.67
CA LYS A 34 -1.19 19.65 5.21
C LYS A 34 -0.28 18.45 4.89
N SER A 35 -0.82 17.52 4.12
CA SER A 35 -0.19 16.24 3.79
C SER A 35 -0.37 15.93 2.31
N LYS A 36 0.62 15.27 1.70
CA LYS A 36 0.52 14.73 0.35
C LYS A 36 -0.16 13.37 0.40
N ILE A 37 -1.24 13.20 -0.36
CA ILE A 37 -1.95 11.94 -0.50
C ILE A 37 -1.76 11.40 -1.91
N PHE A 38 -1.17 10.21 -1.98
CA PHE A 38 -0.98 9.46 -3.21
C PHE A 38 -2.10 8.42 -3.36
N HIS A 39 -2.88 8.52 -4.43
CA HIS A 39 -3.99 7.65 -4.77
C HIS A 39 -3.50 6.52 -5.65
N GLY A 40 -3.62 5.28 -5.16
CA GLY A 40 -3.24 4.09 -5.91
C GLY A 40 -4.34 3.04 -5.91
N ILE A 41 -4.30 2.16 -6.90
CA ILE A 41 -5.17 1.00 -7.04
C ILE A 41 -4.30 -0.25 -7.08
N LEU A 42 -4.52 -1.19 -6.15
CA LEU A 42 -3.90 -2.51 -6.16
C LEU A 42 -4.86 -3.50 -6.82
N THR A 43 -4.47 -4.00 -7.98
CA THR A 43 -5.27 -4.96 -8.75
C THR A 43 -4.37 -5.97 -9.46
N TYR A 44 -4.66 -7.25 -9.26
CA TYR A 44 -4.07 -8.37 -9.98
C TYR A 44 -4.99 -9.59 -9.86
N GLN A 45 -4.74 -10.62 -10.67
CA GLN A 45 -5.39 -11.91 -10.52
C GLN A 45 -4.64 -12.73 -9.46
N PRO A 46 -5.26 -13.06 -8.31
CA PRO A 46 -4.62 -13.88 -7.30
C PRO A 46 -4.43 -15.31 -7.85
N LYS A 47 -3.41 -16.03 -7.36
CA LYS A 47 -3.16 -17.43 -7.76
C LYS A 47 -4.14 -18.41 -7.12
N ALA A 48 -4.60 -18.08 -5.91
CA ALA A 48 -5.48 -18.90 -5.10
C ALA A 48 -6.25 -18.02 -4.10
N CYS A 49 -7.31 -18.58 -3.51
CA CYS A 49 -8.08 -17.94 -2.46
C CYS A 49 -7.22 -17.80 -1.20
N TYR A 50 -7.16 -16.60 -0.63
CA TYR A 50 -6.37 -16.36 0.59
C TYR A 50 -7.03 -16.91 1.86
N VAL A 51 -8.26 -17.43 1.75
CA VAL A 51 -9.01 -18.03 2.86
C VAL A 51 -8.91 -19.55 2.84
N CYS A 52 -9.27 -20.19 1.72
CA CYS A 52 -9.33 -21.66 1.63
C CYS A 52 -8.22 -22.30 0.77
N GLY A 53 -7.39 -21.52 0.09
CA GLY A 53 -6.30 -22.05 -0.75
C GLY A 53 -6.72 -22.63 -2.11
N HIS A 54 -8.02 -22.65 -2.45
CA HIS A 54 -8.48 -23.09 -3.78
C HIS A 54 -7.80 -22.29 -4.89
N VAL A 55 -7.40 -22.94 -5.99
CA VAL A 55 -6.73 -22.27 -7.12
C VAL A 55 -7.70 -21.31 -7.82
N PHE A 56 -7.20 -20.20 -8.35
CA PHE A 56 -8.05 -19.22 -9.02
C PHE A 56 -8.81 -19.83 -10.19
N ASP A 57 -10.13 -19.70 -10.14
CA ASP A 57 -11.06 -20.16 -11.17
C ASP A 57 -12.22 -19.18 -11.33
N HIS A 58 -13.24 -19.60 -12.09
CA HIS A 58 -14.38 -18.77 -12.48
C HIS A 58 -15.32 -18.50 -11.30
N GLN A 59 -15.12 -19.20 -10.17
CA GLN A 59 -15.88 -19.02 -8.95
C GLN A 59 -15.29 -17.92 -8.04
N MET A 60 -14.14 -17.36 -8.40
CA MET A 60 -13.57 -16.17 -7.75
C MET A 60 -13.95 -14.90 -8.51
N ILE A 61 -14.94 -14.18 -7.98
CA ILE A 61 -15.47 -12.98 -8.61
C ILE A 61 -14.90 -11.71 -7.96
N LYS A 62 -14.66 -10.68 -8.76
CA LYS A 62 -14.31 -9.34 -8.23
C LYS A 62 -15.46 -8.80 -7.41
N HIS A 63 -15.18 -8.39 -6.18
CA HIS A 63 -16.18 -7.96 -5.20
C HIS A 63 -15.89 -6.56 -4.65
N GLY A 64 -15.71 -5.60 -5.57
CA GLY A 64 -15.42 -4.21 -5.25
C GLY A 64 -14.03 -3.99 -4.64
N PHE A 65 -13.87 -2.91 -3.88
CA PHE A 65 -12.59 -2.49 -3.33
C PHE A 65 -12.66 -2.22 -1.83
N LYS A 66 -11.53 -2.36 -1.14
CA LYS A 66 -11.31 -1.86 0.22
C LYS A 66 -10.19 -0.82 0.20
N THR A 67 -10.47 0.38 0.67
CA THR A 67 -9.47 1.45 0.74
C THR A 67 -8.68 1.36 2.06
N SER A 68 -7.36 1.53 1.99
CA SER A 68 -6.49 1.70 3.16
C SER A 68 -5.70 3.00 3.01
N ILE A 69 -5.66 3.82 4.06
CA ILE A 69 -4.78 4.99 4.12
C ILE A 69 -3.52 4.56 4.86
N ILE A 70 -2.40 4.48 4.14
CA ILE A 70 -1.12 3.96 4.64
C ILE A 70 -0.17 5.14 4.84
N LYS A 71 0.39 5.29 6.03
CA LYS A 71 1.45 6.28 6.30
C LYS A 71 2.70 5.91 5.52
N MET A 72 3.22 6.87 4.76
CA MET A 72 4.46 6.76 3.99
C MET A 72 5.56 7.62 4.63
N PRO A 73 6.84 7.37 4.29
CA PRO A 73 7.92 8.30 4.63
C PRO A 73 7.60 9.69 4.08
N SER A 74 8.04 10.74 4.80
CA SER A 74 7.80 12.11 4.37
C SER A 74 8.36 12.38 2.97
N VAL A 75 7.62 13.12 2.15
CA VAL A 75 8.06 13.52 0.81
C VAL A 75 8.25 15.03 0.80
N SER A 76 9.48 15.46 0.54
CA SER A 76 9.86 16.89 0.53
C SER A 76 9.51 17.62 1.84
N GLY A 77 9.66 16.95 2.99
CA GLY A 77 9.31 17.49 4.30
C GLY A 77 7.81 17.45 4.65
N PHE A 78 6.94 17.07 3.71
CA PHE A 78 5.51 16.92 3.98
C PHE A 78 5.18 15.53 4.51
N ASN A 79 4.20 15.46 5.40
CA ASN A 79 3.53 14.21 5.73
C ASN A 79 2.97 13.56 4.46
N ALA A 80 3.31 12.30 4.21
CA ALA A 80 2.85 11.57 3.04
C ALA A 80 2.00 10.36 3.41
N TYR A 81 0.99 10.08 2.60
CA TYR A 81 0.12 8.91 2.73
C TYR A 81 -0.15 8.27 1.37
N LEU A 82 -0.28 6.95 1.35
CA LEU A 82 -0.77 6.19 0.20
C LEU A 82 -2.21 5.77 0.50
N LYS A 83 -3.18 6.37 -0.19
CA LYS A 83 -4.59 5.98 -0.19
C LYS A 83 -4.78 4.89 -1.24
N LEU A 84 -4.66 3.64 -0.81
CA LEU A 84 -4.64 2.47 -1.68
C LEU A 84 -6.01 1.78 -1.72
N LYS A 85 -6.68 1.81 -2.89
CA LYS A 85 -7.85 0.97 -3.17
C LYS A 85 -7.40 -0.44 -3.50
N LYS A 86 -7.69 -1.40 -2.63
CA LYS A 86 -7.30 -2.81 -2.81
C LYS A 86 -8.47 -3.60 -3.35
N GLN A 87 -8.29 -4.27 -4.49
CA GLN A 87 -9.33 -5.14 -5.06
C GLN A 87 -9.71 -6.24 -4.07
N ARG A 88 -11.01 -6.47 -3.91
CA ARG A 88 -11.55 -7.61 -3.17
C ARG A 88 -12.04 -8.68 -4.15
N TYR A 89 -11.94 -9.93 -3.71
CA TYR A 89 -12.54 -11.08 -4.38
C TYR A 89 -13.48 -11.80 -3.43
N TYR A 90 -14.53 -12.39 -3.99
CA TYR A 90 -15.43 -13.32 -3.31
C TYR A 90 -15.26 -14.70 -3.94
N GLY A 91 -14.92 -15.70 -3.14
CA GLY A 91 -14.81 -17.08 -3.60
C GLY A 91 -16.07 -17.86 -3.27
N LYS A 92 -16.78 -18.38 -4.28
CA LYS A 92 -18.01 -19.16 -4.06
C LYS A 92 -17.75 -20.49 -3.32
N HIS A 93 -16.58 -21.11 -3.53
CA HIS A 93 -16.18 -22.36 -2.86
C HIS A 93 -16.20 -22.29 -1.34
N CYS A 94 -15.78 -21.16 -0.76
CA CYS A 94 -15.70 -20.97 0.70
C CYS A 94 -16.64 -19.87 1.22
N GLN A 95 -17.48 -19.32 0.33
CA GLN A 95 -18.43 -18.23 0.61
C GLN A 95 -17.80 -17.04 1.37
N SER A 96 -16.52 -16.77 1.09
CA SER A 96 -15.72 -15.81 1.84
C SER A 96 -15.11 -14.75 0.92
N THR A 97 -14.89 -13.56 1.48
CA THR A 97 -14.18 -12.48 0.77
C THR A 97 -12.74 -12.39 1.23
N PHE A 98 -11.84 -12.08 0.30
CA PHE A 98 -10.47 -11.70 0.62
C PHE A 98 -10.08 -10.44 -0.13
N THR A 99 -9.11 -9.71 0.43
CA THR A 99 -8.57 -8.49 -0.16
C THR A 99 -7.16 -8.78 -0.67
N LEU A 100 -6.81 -8.25 -1.84
CA LEU A 100 -5.44 -8.34 -2.33
C LEU A 100 -4.44 -7.72 -1.35
N THR A 101 -3.25 -8.29 -1.33
CA THR A 101 -2.16 -7.91 -0.42
C THR A 101 -0.99 -7.34 -1.21
N THR A 102 -0.15 -6.56 -0.55
CA THR A 102 1.02 -5.92 -1.15
C THR A 102 2.16 -5.90 -0.12
N ASP A 103 3.40 -5.86 -0.57
CA ASP A 103 4.59 -5.76 0.27
C ASP A 103 4.83 -4.35 0.82
N VAL A 104 4.12 -3.34 0.31
CA VAL A 104 4.19 -1.96 0.81
C VAL A 104 3.80 -1.87 2.28
N VAL A 105 2.85 -2.69 2.73
CA VAL A 105 2.33 -2.69 4.10
C VAL A 105 2.03 -4.10 4.58
N ALA A 106 2.47 -4.44 5.78
CA ALA A 106 2.13 -5.71 6.41
C ALA A 106 0.62 -5.89 6.60
N LYS A 107 0.16 -7.14 6.72
CA LYS A 107 -1.25 -7.47 6.99
C LYS A 107 -1.74 -6.73 8.24
N ASN A 108 -2.96 -6.18 8.15
CA ASN A 108 -3.62 -5.43 9.22
C ASN A 108 -2.84 -4.19 9.73
N CYS A 109 -1.88 -3.67 8.96
CA CYS A 109 -1.14 -2.46 9.29
C CYS A 109 -1.57 -1.27 8.42
N PHE A 110 -1.29 -0.06 8.93
CA PHE A 110 -1.52 1.22 8.24
C PHE A 110 -0.24 2.08 8.15
N ILE A 111 0.91 1.52 8.49
CA ILE A 111 2.23 2.17 8.37
C ILE A 111 3.05 1.32 7.41
N SER A 112 3.58 1.94 6.35
CA SER A 112 4.35 1.22 5.33
C SER A 112 5.62 0.62 5.91
N ASN A 113 6.06 -0.48 5.30
CA ASN A 113 7.31 -1.14 5.70
C ASN A 113 8.52 -0.19 5.51
N ASN A 114 8.49 0.68 4.49
CA ASN A 114 9.50 1.73 4.31
C ASN A 114 9.53 2.73 5.47
N THR A 115 8.38 3.14 6.00
CA THR A 115 8.32 4.03 7.18
C THR A 115 8.88 3.35 8.42
N LYS A 116 8.53 2.06 8.63
CA LYS A 116 9.08 1.27 9.74
C LYS A 116 10.61 1.15 9.65
N ALA A 117 11.14 0.89 8.45
CA ALA A 117 12.57 0.81 8.21
C ALA A 117 13.28 2.16 8.45
N ALA A 118 12.69 3.27 8.00
CA ALA A 118 13.24 4.60 8.25
C ALA A 118 13.31 4.92 9.75
N ILE A 119 12.24 4.61 10.51
CA ILE A 119 12.22 4.81 11.97
C ILE A 119 13.32 3.97 12.65
N ALA A 120 13.44 2.69 12.29
CA ALA A 120 14.48 1.82 12.84
C ALA A 120 15.89 2.36 12.57
N LEU A 121 16.14 2.79 11.33
CA LEU A 121 17.42 3.38 10.93
C LEU A 121 17.73 4.65 11.73
N HIS A 122 16.76 5.58 11.87
CA HIS A 122 16.93 6.77 12.69
C HIS A 122 17.19 6.46 14.16
N ALA A 123 16.50 5.49 14.75
CA ALA A 123 16.73 5.08 16.13
C ALA A 123 18.15 4.54 16.34
N THR A 124 18.66 3.73 15.40
CA THR A 124 20.03 3.23 15.43
C THR A 124 21.05 4.37 15.35
N PHE A 125 20.85 5.35 14.46
CA PHE A 125 21.72 6.53 14.39
C PHE A 125 21.77 7.30 15.71
N ILE A 126 20.62 7.50 16.35
CA ILE A 126 20.56 8.18 17.65
C ILE A 126 21.30 7.38 18.73
N SER A 127 21.14 6.05 18.77
CA SER A 127 21.86 5.21 19.74
C SER A 127 23.38 5.25 19.55
N CYS A 128 23.88 5.40 18.32
CA CYS A 128 25.31 5.54 18.07
C CYS A 128 25.85 6.93 18.44
N LEU A 129 25.04 7.99 18.29
CA LEU A 129 25.42 9.35 18.68
C LEU A 129 25.38 9.56 20.20
N ALA A 130 24.55 8.77 20.90
CA ALA A 130 24.43 8.76 22.35
C ALA A 130 25.33 7.70 23.03
N GLY A 131 26.50 7.38 22.44
CA GLY A 131 27.49 6.47 23.04
C GLY A 131 27.86 6.86 24.49
N PRO A 132 28.37 5.90 25.29
CA PRO A 132 28.27 5.84 26.76
C PRO A 132 28.68 7.09 27.52
#